data_AF-A0A550CQU6-F1
#
_entry.id   AF-A0A550CQU6-F1
#
_cell.length_a   1.000
_cell.length_b   1.000
_cell.length_c   1.000
_cell.angle_alpha   90.00
_cell.angle_beta   90.00
_cell.angle_gamma   90.00
#
_symmetry.space_group_name_H-M   'P 1'
#
loop_
_entity.id
_entity.type
_entity.pdbx_description
1 polymer ?
#
loop_
_entity_poly.entity_id
_entity_poly.type
_entity_poly.pdbx_seq_one_letter_code
_entity_poly.pdbx_strand_id
1 'polypeptide(L)'
;MTSTQKNSGAHLGAPAQRTQASRKGKRAWRKHVDIDAVEQRLDDRRAEERALGAPVHAQPDAALFAIDTKGDDGVRKAIPRQLKSLAILAERSAVPAVGQKRKAASVPRAEKDRLMRAAGRTRRGPLRSHVDGTELGKGSALLEPTEAVKHSGTYDVWEMDVDEDDKDNGFGVSEMVKPKPVKPPTHTHPSALIAAPAVPTPHAGASYNPPVDAHQELLLEAYEVSSRCSRIKRS
;
A
#
# COMPACT_ATOMS: atom_id res chain seq x y z
N MET A 1 0.98 39.87 -31.32
CA MET A 1 0.28 38.61 -31.64
C MET A 1 0.17 37.81 -30.35
N THR A 2 -0.96 37.89 -29.65
CA THR A 2 -1.18 37.18 -28.37
C THR A 2 -1.66 35.77 -28.67
N SER A 3 -0.82 34.77 -28.42
CA SER A 3 -1.20 33.36 -28.58
C SER A 3 -2.24 33.00 -27.52
N THR A 4 -3.45 32.67 -27.98
CA THR A 4 -4.49 32.07 -27.15
C THR A 4 -4.06 30.65 -26.81
N GLN A 5 -3.53 30.42 -25.61
CA GLN A 5 -3.27 29.07 -25.13
C GLN A 5 -4.59 28.30 -25.05
N LYS A 6 -4.70 27.24 -25.84
CA LYS A 6 -5.83 26.32 -25.84
C LYS A 6 -5.76 25.52 -24.53
N ASN A 7 -6.72 25.74 -23.63
CA ASN A 7 -6.74 25.11 -22.31
C ASN A 7 -6.82 23.58 -22.48
N SER A 8 -5.67 22.92 -22.31
CA SER A 8 -5.50 21.49 -22.58
C SER A 8 -5.31 20.74 -21.27
N GLY A 9 -6.30 19.92 -20.93
CA GLY A 9 -6.22 18.93 -19.86
C GLY A 9 -6.56 19.50 -18.49
N ALA A 10 -7.55 18.88 -17.83
CA ALA A 10 -7.87 19.17 -16.44
C ALA A 10 -6.62 19.06 -15.56
N HIS A 11 -6.44 20.05 -14.69
CA HIS A 11 -5.51 19.98 -13.57
C HIS A 11 -5.79 18.72 -12.75
N LEU A 12 -4.75 17.98 -12.38
CA LEU A 12 -4.81 16.62 -11.83
C LEU A 12 -5.90 16.49 -10.75
N GLY A 13 -6.94 15.70 -11.03
CA GLY A 13 -8.02 15.39 -10.08
C GLY A 13 -9.31 16.21 -10.23
N ALA A 14 -9.36 17.24 -11.07
CA ALA A 14 -10.60 17.98 -11.34
C ALA A 14 -11.45 17.28 -12.43
N PRO A 15 -12.80 17.19 -12.26
CA PRO A 15 -13.66 16.69 -13.33
C PRO A 15 -13.61 17.64 -14.53
N ALA A 16 -13.42 17.09 -15.73
CA ALA A 16 -13.30 17.86 -16.98
C ALA A 16 -14.64 18.51 -17.39
N GLN A 17 -15.06 19.57 -16.68
CA GLN A 17 -16.37 20.19 -16.85
C GLN A 17 -16.34 21.43 -17.77
N ARG A 18 -15.14 21.94 -18.07
CA ARG A 18 -14.90 23.21 -18.78
C ARG A 18 -14.67 22.97 -20.27
N THR A 19 -15.69 22.46 -20.97
CA THR A 19 -15.62 22.17 -22.42
C THR A 19 -16.07 23.33 -23.31
N GLN A 20 -16.75 24.34 -22.75
CA GLN A 20 -17.33 25.46 -23.50
C GLN A 20 -16.79 26.80 -22.99
N ALA A 21 -16.40 27.68 -23.92
CA ALA A 21 -15.88 29.01 -23.60
C ALA A 21 -17.00 30.03 -23.27
N SER A 22 -18.24 29.75 -23.67
CA SER A 22 -19.37 30.67 -23.44
C SER A 22 -19.82 30.67 -21.98
N ARG A 23 -19.97 31.87 -21.43
CA ARG A 23 -20.43 32.11 -20.05
C ARG A 23 -21.77 32.86 -20.03
N LYS A 24 -22.65 32.64 -21.03
CA LYS A 24 -23.94 33.35 -21.08
C LYS A 24 -24.93 32.77 -20.07
N GLY A 25 -25.27 33.58 -19.05
CA GLY A 25 -26.28 33.26 -18.05
C GLY A 25 -25.75 32.51 -16.81
N LYS A 26 -26.57 32.48 -15.75
CA LYS A 26 -26.19 31.97 -14.41
C LYS A 26 -25.71 30.51 -14.42
N ARG A 27 -26.35 29.65 -15.21
CA ARG A 27 -25.99 28.22 -15.32
C ARG A 27 -24.63 28.03 -15.98
N ALA A 28 -24.29 28.83 -16.99
CA ALA A 28 -23.01 28.78 -17.68
C ALA A 28 -21.88 29.34 -16.80
N TRP A 29 -22.11 30.43 -16.06
CA TRP A 29 -21.16 30.95 -15.08
C TRP A 29 -20.77 29.91 -14.03
N ARG A 30 -21.74 29.19 -13.45
CA ARG A 30 -21.45 28.16 -12.46
C ARG A 30 -20.57 27.01 -12.96
N LYS A 31 -20.51 26.78 -14.28
CA LYS A 31 -19.83 25.61 -14.88
C LYS A 31 -18.53 25.95 -15.60
N HIS A 32 -18.39 27.17 -16.14
CA HIS A 32 -17.33 27.53 -17.08
C HIS A 32 -16.48 28.72 -16.62
N VAL A 33 -16.63 29.15 -15.37
CA VAL A 33 -15.71 30.11 -14.74
C VAL A 33 -14.33 29.48 -14.57
N ASP A 34 -13.30 30.32 -14.72
CA ASP A 34 -11.91 29.93 -14.52
C ASP A 34 -11.46 30.17 -13.10
N ILE A 35 -11.07 29.10 -12.44
CA ILE A 35 -10.47 29.14 -11.11
C ILE A 35 -9.14 28.40 -11.09
N ASP A 36 -8.64 27.92 -12.24
CA ASP A 36 -7.45 27.05 -12.31
C ASP A 36 -6.24 27.78 -11.73
N ALA A 37 -6.08 29.07 -12.04
CA ALA A 37 -5.01 29.90 -11.48
C ALA A 37 -5.09 30.05 -9.95
N VAL A 38 -6.30 30.07 -9.39
CA VAL A 38 -6.51 30.18 -7.93
C VAL A 38 -6.24 28.83 -7.27
N GLU A 39 -6.73 27.75 -7.86
CA GLU A 39 -6.51 26.38 -7.38
C GLU A 39 -5.02 26.01 -7.41
N GLN A 40 -4.35 26.28 -8.53
CA GLN A 40 -2.91 26.05 -8.69
C GLN A 40 -2.11 26.81 -7.63
N ARG A 41 -2.40 28.10 -7.42
CA ARG A 41 -1.75 28.88 -6.34
C ARG A 41 -2.00 28.27 -4.95
N LEU A 42 -3.19 27.75 -4.68
CA LEU A 42 -3.49 27.10 -3.40
C LEU A 42 -2.78 25.73 -3.27
N ASP A 43 -2.58 25.02 -4.37
CA ASP A 43 -1.83 23.76 -4.42
C ASP A 43 -0.33 24.00 -4.26
N ASP A 44 0.22 25.02 -4.91
CA ASP A 44 1.62 25.46 -4.77
C ASP A 44 1.91 25.82 -3.32
N ARG A 45 1.05 26.63 -2.70
CA ARG A 45 1.16 26.96 -1.26
C ARG A 45 1.13 25.69 -0.38
N ARG A 46 0.25 24.73 -0.66
CA ARG A 46 0.21 23.45 0.08
C ARG A 46 1.45 22.59 -0.18
N ALA A 47 2.07 22.70 -1.36
CA ALA A 47 3.31 22.01 -1.67
C ALA A 47 4.50 22.62 -0.92
N GLU A 48 4.57 23.95 -0.85
CA GLU A 48 5.53 24.68 0.00
C GLU A 48 5.39 24.26 1.46
N GLU A 49 4.17 24.24 1.99
CA GLU A 49 3.89 23.79 3.37
C GLU A 49 4.33 22.33 3.58
N ARG A 50 4.09 21.42 2.62
CA ARG A 50 4.53 20.02 2.71
C ARG A 50 6.05 19.86 2.72
N ALA A 51 6.77 20.65 1.95
CA ALA A 51 8.22 20.55 1.78
C ALA A 51 9.00 21.30 2.87
N LEU A 52 8.66 22.57 3.13
CA LEU A 52 9.37 23.44 4.07
C LEU A 52 8.67 23.58 5.44
N GLY A 53 7.39 23.22 5.54
CA GLY A 53 6.60 23.36 6.78
C GLY A 53 5.89 24.71 6.92
N ALA A 54 6.34 25.74 6.22
CA ALA A 54 5.72 27.06 6.19
C ALA A 54 5.78 27.64 4.77
N PRO A 55 4.85 28.53 4.39
CA PRO A 55 4.89 29.17 3.09
C PRO A 55 6.11 30.11 2.99
N VAL A 56 6.68 30.24 1.79
CA VAL A 56 7.97 30.93 1.58
C VAL A 56 7.95 32.37 2.09
N HIS A 57 6.85 33.09 1.87
CA HIS A 57 6.69 34.49 2.27
C HIS A 57 6.59 34.72 3.79
N ALA A 58 6.37 33.68 4.60
CA ALA A 58 6.29 33.78 6.04
C ALA A 58 7.61 33.39 6.74
N GLN A 59 8.55 32.79 6.01
CA GLN A 59 9.85 32.44 6.58
C GLN A 59 10.78 33.66 6.64
N PRO A 60 11.64 33.77 7.66
CA PRO A 60 12.64 34.82 7.70
C PRO A 60 13.72 34.59 6.63
N ASP A 61 14.23 35.66 6.02
CA ASP A 61 15.27 35.59 4.98
C ASP A 61 16.51 34.81 5.43
N ALA A 62 16.85 34.87 6.73
CA ALA A 62 17.96 34.13 7.32
C ALA A 62 17.80 32.60 7.28
N ALA A 63 16.56 32.08 7.17
CA ALA A 63 16.30 30.65 7.00
C ALA A 63 16.37 30.22 5.52
N LEU A 64 16.11 31.15 4.60
CA LEU A 64 16.09 30.89 3.16
C LEU A 64 17.46 31.03 2.52
N PHE A 65 18.26 31.97 3.03
CA PHE A 65 19.53 32.35 2.43
C PHE A 65 20.66 32.30 3.47
N ALA A 66 21.77 31.68 3.08
CA ALA A 66 23.03 31.74 3.79
C ALA A 66 24.09 32.31 2.84
N ILE A 67 24.86 33.28 3.31
CA ILE A 67 25.98 33.84 2.56
C ILE A 67 27.22 33.04 2.96
N ASP A 68 27.57 32.07 2.13
CA ASP A 68 28.81 31.32 2.30
C ASP A 68 29.99 32.12 1.76
N THR A 69 30.93 32.45 2.64
CA THR A 69 32.13 33.23 2.32
C THR A 69 33.40 32.40 2.40
N LYS A 70 33.34 31.15 2.88
CA LYS A 70 34.53 30.30 3.12
C LYS A 70 34.21 28.83 2.84
N GLY A 71 35.05 28.18 2.04
CA GLY A 71 34.94 26.74 1.79
C GLY A 71 35.28 25.90 3.02
N ASP A 72 34.46 24.89 3.30
CA ASP A 72 34.66 23.96 4.41
C ASP A 72 35.36 22.67 3.95
N ASP A 73 36.61 22.49 4.38
CA ASP A 73 37.46 21.33 4.04
C ASP A 73 37.02 20.04 4.77
N GLY A 74 36.14 20.14 5.77
CA GLY A 74 35.70 19.03 6.62
C GLY A 74 34.53 18.20 6.07
N VAL A 75 33.81 18.70 5.07
CA VAL A 75 32.53 18.13 4.59
C VAL A 75 32.68 16.68 4.10
N ARG A 76 33.84 16.32 3.53
CA ARG A 76 34.11 14.95 3.05
C ARG A 76 34.20 13.90 4.17
N LYS A 77 34.47 14.32 5.41
CA LYS A 77 34.65 13.41 6.56
C LYS A 77 33.36 13.20 7.36
N ALA A 78 32.32 13.99 7.12
CA ALA A 78 31.19 14.13 8.04
C ALA A 78 29.86 13.54 7.54
N ILE A 79 29.79 12.92 6.35
CA ILE A 79 28.52 12.34 5.87
C ILE A 79 28.36 10.92 6.46
N PRO A 80 27.46 10.71 7.44
CA PRO A 80 27.22 9.38 7.99
C PRO A 80 26.57 8.49 6.92
N ARG A 81 27.10 7.28 6.75
CA ARG A 81 26.51 6.26 5.89
C ARG A 81 25.25 5.68 6.56
N GLN A 82 24.14 6.41 6.48
CA GLN A 82 22.84 5.92 6.91
C GLN A 82 22.27 4.89 5.92
N LEU A 83 21.53 3.92 6.44
CA LEU A 83 20.79 2.96 5.61
C LEU A 83 19.77 3.72 4.75
N LYS A 84 19.63 3.33 3.49
CA LYS A 84 18.68 3.94 2.54
C LYS A 84 17.24 3.92 3.07
N SER A 85 16.85 2.85 3.77
CA SER A 85 15.53 2.75 4.39
C SER A 85 15.29 3.84 5.43
N LEU A 86 16.29 4.16 6.25
CA LEU A 86 16.18 5.22 7.26
C LEU A 86 16.15 6.61 6.61
N ALA A 87 16.92 6.82 5.54
CA ALA A 87 16.87 8.06 4.76
C ALA A 87 15.47 8.32 4.17
N ILE A 88 14.88 7.31 3.53
CA ILE A 88 13.52 7.39 2.98
C ILE A 88 12.48 7.64 4.09
N LEU A 89 12.64 7.02 5.25
CA LEU A 89 11.75 7.24 6.40
C LEU A 89 11.92 8.62 7.06
N ALA A 90 13.06 9.29 6.85
CA ALA A 90 13.33 10.64 7.34
C ALA A 90 12.78 11.72 6.41
N GLU A 91 12.63 11.44 5.11
CA GLU A 91 11.97 12.30 4.11
C GLU A 91 10.44 12.35 4.28
N ARG A 92 9.98 12.69 5.49
CA ARG A 92 8.56 12.92 5.77
C ARG A 92 8.21 14.37 5.47
N SER A 93 6.97 14.61 5.02
CA SER A 93 6.48 15.99 4.88
C SER A 93 6.52 16.72 6.21
N ALA A 94 6.85 18.01 6.19
CA ALA A 94 6.91 18.85 7.38
C ALA A 94 5.52 19.06 8.04
N VAL A 95 4.45 18.87 7.27
CA VAL A 95 3.06 18.91 7.77
C VAL A 95 2.75 17.62 8.53
N PRO A 96 2.25 17.69 9.78
CA PRO A 96 1.85 16.50 10.52
C PRO A 96 0.69 15.79 9.82
N ALA A 97 0.68 14.46 9.90
CA ALA A 97 -0.43 13.67 9.37
C ALA A 97 -1.76 14.12 9.98
N VAL A 98 -2.82 14.14 9.17
CA VAL A 98 -4.17 14.48 9.65
C VAL A 98 -4.52 13.56 10.80
N GLY A 99 -4.73 14.15 11.98
CA GLY A 99 -5.05 13.40 13.19
C GLY A 99 -6.30 12.55 12.96
N GLN A 100 -6.14 11.23 13.04
CA GLN A 100 -7.28 10.32 13.10
C GLN A 100 -8.13 10.72 14.30
N LYS A 101 -9.46 10.75 14.16
CA LYS A 101 -10.37 10.99 15.30
C LYS A 101 -9.95 10.04 16.42
N ARG A 102 -9.52 10.60 17.55
CA ARG A 102 -9.17 9.82 18.74
C ARG A 102 -10.34 8.89 19.02
N LYS A 103 -10.11 7.57 18.94
CA LYS A 103 -11.11 6.59 19.41
C LYS A 103 -11.43 6.98 20.85
N ALA A 104 -12.71 7.01 21.22
CA ALA A 104 -13.11 7.26 22.59
C ALA A 104 -12.26 6.37 23.52
N ALA A 105 -11.78 6.94 24.62
CA ALA A 105 -10.85 6.26 25.53
C ALA A 105 -11.34 4.84 25.79
N SER A 106 -10.47 3.85 25.55
CA SER A 106 -10.82 2.45 25.69
C SER A 106 -11.14 2.20 27.16
N VAL A 107 -12.44 2.05 27.48
CA VAL A 107 -12.89 1.58 28.79
C VAL A 107 -12.17 0.25 29.09
N PRO A 108 -11.63 0.06 30.31
CA PRO A 108 -10.96 -1.19 30.65
C PRO A 108 -11.92 -2.36 30.42
N ARG A 109 -11.39 -3.49 29.94
CA ARG A 109 -12.19 -4.65 29.52
C ARG A 109 -13.21 -5.08 30.58
N ALA A 110 -12.82 -5.06 31.85
CA ALA A 110 -13.70 -5.40 32.97
C ALA A 110 -14.92 -4.46 33.09
N GLU A 111 -14.70 -3.15 32.98
CA GLU A 111 -15.78 -2.15 33.04
C GLU A 111 -16.65 -2.18 31.79
N LYS A 112 -16.04 -2.44 30.61
CA LYS A 112 -16.79 -2.71 29.38
C LYS A 112 -17.69 -3.94 29.53
N ASP A 113 -17.18 -5.04 30.09
CA ASP A 113 -17.95 -6.26 30.30
C ASP A 113 -19.07 -6.02 31.33
N ARG A 114 -18.84 -5.22 32.37
CA ARG A 114 -19.88 -4.78 33.32
C ARG A 114 -20.98 -3.94 32.66
N LEU A 115 -20.62 -2.93 31.86
CA LEU A 115 -21.59 -2.10 31.14
C LEU A 115 -22.40 -2.91 30.12
N MET A 116 -21.75 -3.84 29.41
CA MET A 116 -22.42 -4.71 28.46
C MET A 116 -23.39 -5.67 29.14
N ARG A 117 -23.10 -6.14 30.37
CA ARG A 117 -24.05 -6.88 31.20
C ARG A 117 -25.23 -6.01 31.66
N ALA A 118 -24.95 -4.80 32.17
CA ALA A 118 -26.00 -3.88 32.62
C ALA A 118 -26.96 -3.45 31.48
N ALA A 119 -26.44 -3.39 30.25
CA ALA A 119 -27.22 -3.12 29.04
C ALA A 119 -27.88 -4.37 28.42
N GLY A 120 -27.77 -5.55 29.05
CA GLY A 120 -28.34 -6.81 28.54
C GLY A 120 -27.67 -7.35 27.27
N ARG A 121 -26.51 -6.82 26.88
CA ARG A 121 -25.76 -7.19 25.67
C ARG A 121 -24.56 -8.06 26.01
N THR A 122 -24.79 -9.18 26.69
CA THR A 122 -23.69 -10.10 27.04
C THR A 122 -23.09 -10.74 25.78
N ARG A 123 -21.76 -10.88 25.77
CA ARG A 123 -21.03 -11.44 24.64
C ARG A 123 -21.30 -12.95 24.60
N ARG A 124 -21.83 -13.44 23.48
CA ARG A 124 -22.06 -14.87 23.27
C ARG A 124 -20.72 -15.59 23.11
N GLY A 125 -20.61 -16.78 23.71
CA GLY A 125 -19.46 -17.66 23.55
C GLY A 125 -19.37 -18.27 22.14
N PRO A 126 -18.31 -19.06 21.85
CA PRO A 126 -18.13 -19.75 20.57
C PRO A 126 -19.33 -20.64 20.18
N LEU A 127 -20.00 -21.22 21.18
CA LEU A 127 -21.19 -22.06 21.03
C LEU A 127 -22.51 -21.27 21.05
N ARG A 128 -22.45 -19.94 20.88
CA ARG A 128 -23.58 -19.00 20.99
C ARG A 128 -24.34 -19.01 22.34
N SER A 129 -23.82 -19.72 23.34
CA SER A 129 -24.34 -19.75 24.70
C SER A 129 -23.94 -18.47 25.46
N HIS A 130 -24.83 -18.04 26.35
CA HIS A 130 -24.55 -17.01 27.34
C HIS A 130 -23.95 -17.70 28.57
N VAL A 131 -22.64 -17.57 28.76
CA VAL A 131 -21.93 -18.14 29.90
C VAL A 131 -21.45 -16.98 30.77
N ASP A 132 -22.18 -16.73 31.85
CA ASP A 132 -21.76 -15.76 32.87
C ASP A 132 -20.83 -16.46 33.87
N GLY A 133 -19.52 -16.30 33.67
CA GLY A 133 -18.49 -16.92 34.52
C GLY A 133 -18.41 -16.40 35.96
N THR A 134 -19.25 -15.43 36.34
CA THR A 134 -19.34 -14.90 37.72
C THR A 134 -20.44 -15.56 38.54
N GLU A 135 -21.44 -16.19 37.90
CA GLU A 135 -22.55 -16.85 38.57
C GLU A 135 -22.47 -18.36 38.29
N LEU A 136 -21.77 -19.08 39.18
CA LEU A 136 -21.75 -20.54 39.18
C LEU A 136 -23.19 -21.07 39.31
N GLY A 137 -23.65 -21.82 38.30
CA GLY A 137 -24.93 -22.55 38.33
C GLY A 137 -26.08 -21.96 37.51
N LYS A 138 -25.93 -20.80 36.86
CA LYS A 138 -27.02 -20.17 36.07
C LYS A 138 -26.88 -20.25 34.55
N GLY A 139 -25.84 -20.88 34.02
CA GLY A 139 -25.63 -21.04 32.57
C GLY A 139 -25.89 -22.48 32.13
N SER A 140 -26.84 -22.67 31.20
CA SER A 140 -27.13 -23.76 30.23
C SER A 140 -26.68 -25.23 30.45
N ALA A 141 -26.09 -25.59 31.58
CA ALA A 141 -25.48 -26.90 31.84
C ALA A 141 -26.48 -27.93 32.41
N LEU A 142 -27.72 -27.52 32.65
CA LEU A 142 -28.79 -28.38 33.20
C LEU A 142 -29.88 -28.72 32.18
N LEU A 143 -29.65 -28.48 30.89
CA LEU A 143 -30.57 -28.93 29.84
C LEU A 143 -30.11 -30.31 29.37
N GLU A 144 -30.99 -31.31 29.53
CA GLU A 144 -30.78 -32.63 28.94
C GLU A 144 -30.47 -32.50 27.43
N PRO A 145 -29.58 -33.33 26.88
CA PRO A 145 -29.30 -33.33 25.44
C PRO A 145 -30.59 -33.50 24.65
N THR A 146 -30.85 -32.56 23.73
CA THR A 146 -32.00 -32.60 22.82
C THR A 146 -31.99 -33.88 22.00
N GLU A 147 -33.15 -34.42 21.65
CA GLU A 147 -33.30 -35.66 20.87
C GLU A 147 -32.48 -35.66 19.56
N ALA A 148 -32.33 -34.50 18.91
CA ALA A 148 -31.48 -34.33 17.74
C ALA A 148 -30.00 -34.73 17.95
N VAL A 149 -29.45 -34.53 19.15
CA VAL A 149 -28.09 -34.97 19.52
C VAL A 149 -28.06 -36.47 19.83
N LYS A 150 -29.17 -37.04 20.33
CA LYS A 150 -29.28 -38.51 20.53
C LYS A 150 -29.34 -39.26 19.20
N HIS A 151 -29.87 -38.62 18.15
CA HIS A 151 -29.97 -39.19 16.80
C HIS A 151 -28.81 -38.82 15.86
N SER A 152 -27.86 -37.97 16.28
CA SER A 152 -26.70 -37.63 15.45
C SER A 152 -25.71 -38.80 15.42
N GLY A 153 -25.71 -39.57 14.33
CA GLY A 153 -24.83 -40.73 14.14
C GLY A 153 -25.34 -41.77 13.12
N THR A 154 -26.59 -41.65 12.67
CA THR A 154 -27.18 -42.52 11.63
C THR A 154 -26.96 -42.04 10.20
N TYR A 155 -26.18 -40.97 9.99
CA TYR A 155 -25.89 -40.42 8.68
C TYR A 155 -24.43 -40.72 8.30
N ASP A 156 -24.24 -41.62 7.33
CA ASP A 156 -22.93 -41.94 6.78
C ASP A 156 -22.63 -41.04 5.56
N VAL A 157 -21.57 -40.26 5.66
CA VAL A 157 -21.14 -39.27 4.66
C VAL A 157 -20.42 -39.96 3.48
N TRP A 158 -20.03 -41.23 3.64
CA TRP A 158 -19.15 -41.93 2.70
C TRP A 158 -19.86 -42.94 1.79
N GLU A 159 -21.12 -43.29 2.07
CA GLU A 159 -21.91 -44.26 1.29
C GLU A 159 -23.03 -43.63 0.43
N MET A 160 -23.09 -42.30 0.29
CA MET A 160 -24.08 -41.67 -0.58
C MET A 160 -23.51 -41.27 -1.94
N ASP A 161 -24.00 -41.93 -2.99
CA ASP A 161 -24.24 -41.27 -4.26
C ASP A 161 -25.26 -40.16 -3.99
N VAL A 162 -24.82 -38.92 -4.12
CA VAL A 162 -25.71 -37.76 -4.11
C VAL A 162 -26.56 -37.82 -5.38
N ASP A 163 -27.75 -38.39 -5.27
CA ASP A 163 -28.83 -38.12 -6.23
C ASP A 163 -29.10 -36.60 -6.19
N GLU A 164 -28.58 -35.87 -7.17
CA GLU A 164 -28.90 -34.46 -7.44
C GLU A 164 -30.35 -34.35 -7.94
N ASP A 165 -31.32 -34.65 -7.08
CA ASP A 165 -32.75 -34.47 -7.34
C ASP A 165 -33.39 -33.57 -6.28
N ASP A 166 -32.78 -32.40 -6.04
CA ASP A 166 -33.50 -31.29 -5.43
C ASP A 166 -34.21 -30.51 -6.55
N LYS A 167 -35.45 -30.94 -6.80
CA LYS A 167 -36.43 -30.23 -7.60
C LYS A 167 -36.63 -28.83 -7.01
N ASP A 168 -36.23 -27.82 -7.79
CA ASP A 168 -36.58 -26.42 -7.60
C ASP A 168 -38.11 -26.21 -7.62
N ASN A 169 -38.79 -26.45 -6.50
CA ASN A 169 -40.20 -26.11 -6.32
C ASN A 169 -40.41 -25.60 -4.89
N GLY A 170 -40.12 -24.32 -4.65
CA GLY A 170 -40.38 -23.71 -3.35
C GLY A 170 -39.87 -22.28 -3.22
N PHE A 171 -40.69 -21.33 -3.67
CA PHE A 171 -40.66 -19.90 -3.39
C PHE A 171 -40.04 -19.52 -2.02
N GLY A 172 -38.86 -18.88 -1.99
CA GLY A 172 -38.36 -18.29 -0.74
C GLY A 172 -36.85 -18.02 -0.65
N VAL A 173 -36.46 -16.82 -1.07
CA VAL A 173 -35.34 -15.99 -0.56
C VAL A 173 -34.26 -16.71 0.25
N SER A 174 -33.11 -16.97 -0.39
CA SER A 174 -31.77 -16.68 0.13
C SER A 174 -30.76 -16.98 -0.96
N GLU A 175 -30.57 -16.03 -1.87
CA GLU A 175 -29.49 -16.06 -2.85
C GLU A 175 -28.16 -15.90 -2.09
N MET A 176 -27.61 -17.01 -1.59
CA MET A 176 -26.22 -17.06 -1.16
C MET A 176 -25.36 -16.88 -2.42
N VAL A 177 -25.06 -15.62 -2.76
CA VAL A 177 -24.14 -15.27 -3.83
C VAL A 177 -22.79 -15.90 -3.50
N LYS A 178 -22.52 -17.06 -4.09
CA LYS A 178 -21.18 -17.67 -4.05
C LYS A 178 -20.22 -16.65 -4.65
N PRO A 179 -19.17 -16.19 -3.93
CA PRO A 179 -18.25 -15.20 -4.47
C PRO A 179 -17.58 -15.79 -5.71
N LYS A 180 -17.79 -15.16 -6.86
CA LYS A 180 -17.12 -15.55 -8.10
C LYS A 180 -15.61 -15.35 -7.92
N PRO A 181 -14.74 -16.32 -8.28
CA PRO A 181 -13.31 -16.14 -8.21
C PRO A 181 -12.90 -15.00 -9.16
N VAL A 182 -12.32 -13.93 -8.58
CA VAL A 182 -11.82 -12.79 -9.36
C VAL A 182 -10.57 -13.24 -10.10
N LYS A 183 -10.56 -13.09 -11.43
CA LYS A 183 -9.37 -13.38 -12.24
C LYS A 183 -8.28 -12.35 -11.91
N PRO A 184 -7.08 -12.77 -11.46
CA PRO A 184 -5.99 -11.84 -11.20
C PRO A 184 -5.55 -11.17 -12.52
N PRO A 185 -5.13 -9.90 -12.49
CA PRO A 185 -4.54 -9.25 -13.66
C PRO A 185 -3.25 -9.96 -14.08
N THR A 186 -3.12 -10.22 -15.38
CA THR A 186 -1.92 -10.83 -15.96
C THR A 186 -0.80 -9.79 -16.00
N HIS A 187 0.13 -9.85 -15.05
CA HIS A 187 1.35 -9.06 -15.07
C HIS A 187 2.49 -9.88 -15.71
N THR A 188 3.29 -9.25 -16.56
CA THR A 188 4.54 -9.83 -17.04
C THR A 188 5.56 -9.83 -15.90
N HIS A 189 5.92 -11.01 -15.40
CA HIS A 189 6.96 -11.11 -14.38
C HIS A 189 8.32 -10.74 -15.00
N PRO A 190 9.09 -9.80 -14.41
CA PRO A 190 10.38 -9.39 -14.96
C PRO A 190 11.39 -10.53 -14.98
N SER A 191 11.22 -11.54 -14.13
CA SER A 191 12.02 -12.77 -14.15
C SER A 191 11.87 -13.56 -15.45
N ALA A 192 10.70 -13.52 -16.11
CA ALA A 192 10.49 -14.17 -17.39
C ALA A 192 11.18 -13.42 -18.56
N LEU A 193 11.53 -12.14 -18.37
CA LEU A 193 12.25 -11.32 -19.35
C LEU A 193 13.77 -11.44 -19.19
N ILE A 194 14.25 -11.94 -18.06
CA ILE A 194 15.68 -12.10 -17.79
C ILE A 194 16.13 -13.46 -18.35
N ALA A 195 16.66 -13.44 -19.57
CA ALA A 195 17.26 -14.62 -20.23
C ALA A 195 18.69 -14.92 -19.73
N ALA A 196 19.00 -14.60 -18.47
CA ALA A 196 20.30 -14.88 -17.87
C ALA A 196 20.23 -16.19 -17.06
N PRO A 197 21.26 -17.06 -17.16
CA PRO A 197 21.31 -18.26 -16.34
C PRO A 197 21.38 -17.88 -14.86
N ALA A 198 20.74 -18.68 -14.00
CA ALA A 198 20.71 -18.45 -12.56
C ALA A 198 22.11 -18.47 -11.92
N VAL A 199 23.05 -19.21 -12.51
CA VAL A 199 24.45 -19.28 -12.10
C VAL A 199 25.33 -19.16 -13.35
N PRO A 200 26.31 -18.23 -13.38
CA PRO A 200 27.27 -18.19 -14.47
C PRO A 200 28.19 -19.41 -14.39
N THR A 201 28.34 -20.12 -15.50
CA THR A 201 29.29 -21.23 -15.60
C THR A 201 30.73 -20.69 -15.60
N PRO A 202 31.64 -21.26 -14.79
CA PRO A 202 33.03 -20.81 -14.76
C PRO A 202 33.75 -21.17 -16.07
N HIS A 203 34.74 -20.36 -16.46
CA HIS A 203 35.60 -20.64 -17.60
C HIS A 203 36.49 -21.86 -17.35
N ALA A 204 36.74 -22.69 -18.37
CA ALA A 204 37.51 -23.94 -18.23
C ALA A 204 38.96 -23.70 -17.73
N GLY A 205 39.53 -22.55 -18.05
CA GLY A 205 40.86 -22.11 -17.59
C GLY A 205 40.97 -21.83 -16.09
N ALA A 206 39.85 -21.76 -15.36
CA ALA A 206 39.81 -21.53 -13.91
C ALA A 206 39.87 -22.83 -13.08
N SER A 207 39.99 -23.99 -13.75
CA SER A 207 40.20 -25.27 -13.07
C SER A 207 41.61 -25.38 -12.48
N TYR A 208 41.84 -26.32 -11.55
CA TYR A 208 43.13 -26.52 -10.89
C TYR A 208 44.22 -27.02 -11.86
N ASN A 209 43.83 -27.70 -12.93
CA ASN A 209 44.73 -28.20 -13.98
C ASN A 209 44.11 -27.95 -15.37
N PRO A 210 44.10 -26.68 -15.83
CA PRO A 210 43.50 -26.33 -17.11
C PRO A 210 44.42 -26.70 -18.28
N PRO A 211 43.87 -26.98 -19.47
CA PRO A 211 44.69 -27.01 -20.68
C PRO A 211 45.30 -25.61 -20.91
N VAL A 212 46.52 -25.58 -21.45
CA VAL A 212 47.31 -24.35 -21.62
C VAL A 212 46.53 -23.28 -22.39
N ASP A 213 45.85 -23.69 -23.46
CA ASP A 213 45.07 -22.80 -24.32
C ASP A 213 43.94 -22.11 -23.53
N ALA A 214 43.13 -22.87 -22.78
CA ALA A 214 42.02 -22.31 -21.99
C ALA A 214 42.49 -21.39 -20.86
N HIS A 215 43.68 -21.63 -20.29
CA HIS A 215 44.27 -20.74 -19.28
C HIS A 215 44.77 -19.43 -19.90
N GLN A 216 45.40 -19.49 -21.07
CA GLN A 216 45.84 -18.29 -21.78
C GLN A 216 44.65 -17.42 -22.23
N GLU A 217 43.59 -18.04 -22.75
CA GLU A 217 42.33 -17.36 -23.08
C GLU A 217 41.74 -16.61 -21.88
N LEU A 218 41.75 -17.22 -20.69
CA LEU A 218 41.26 -16.59 -19.46
C LEU A 218 42.06 -15.33 -19.08
N LEU A 219 43.38 -15.41 -19.20
CA LEU A 219 44.27 -14.29 -18.90
C LEU A 219 44.07 -13.13 -19.88
N LEU A 220 43.85 -13.44 -21.16
CA LEU A 220 43.56 -12.44 -22.20
C LEU A 220 42.22 -11.74 -21.94
N GLU A 221 41.16 -12.48 -21.62
CA GLU A 221 39.85 -11.90 -21.28
C GLU A 221 39.96 -10.96 -20.06
N ALA A 222 40.66 -11.39 -19.00
CA ALA A 222 40.89 -10.56 -17.82
C ALA A 222 41.68 -9.28 -18.16
N TYR A 223 42.67 -9.38 -19.04
CA TYR A 223 43.44 -8.22 -19.51
C TYR A 223 42.57 -7.24 -20.31
N GLU A 224 41.70 -7.71 -21.19
CA GLU A 224 40.79 -6.86 -21.96
C GLU A 224 39.79 -6.13 -21.06
N VAL A 225 39.17 -6.83 -20.11
CA VAL A 225 38.22 -6.25 -19.15
C VAL A 225 38.89 -5.17 -18.32
N SER A 226 40.10 -5.44 -17.80
CA SER A 226 40.86 -4.47 -17.01
C SER A 226 41.26 -3.24 -17.84
N SER A 227 41.70 -3.44 -19.09
CA SER A 227 42.05 -2.37 -20.03
C SER A 227 40.85 -1.47 -20.32
N ARG A 228 39.68 -2.07 -20.62
CA ARG A 228 38.41 -1.36 -20.84
C ARG A 228 38.00 -0.54 -19.63
N CYS A 229 38.03 -1.14 -18.44
CA CYS A 229 37.71 -0.45 -17.19
C CYS A 229 38.68 0.71 -16.91
N SER A 230 39.98 0.52 -17.18
CA SER A 230 40.99 1.56 -17.01
C SER A 230 40.83 2.75 -17.97
N ARG A 231 40.24 2.52 -19.16
CA ARG A 231 39.95 3.56 -20.15
C ARG A 231 38.75 4.40 -19.71
N ILE A 232 37.68 3.75 -19.24
CA ILE A 232 36.48 4.42 -18.71
C ILE A 232 36.80 5.26 -17.48
N LYS A 233 37.66 4.77 -16.56
CA LYS A 233 38.07 5.54 -15.38
C LYS A 233 38.94 6.76 -15.68
N ARG A 234 39.55 6.81 -16.86
CA ARG A 234 40.42 7.92 -17.29
C ARG A 234 39.68 8.99 -18.08
N SER A 235 38.47 8.73 -18.56
CA SER A 235 37.56 9.74 -19.15
C SER A 235 36.65 10.32 -18.08
#